data_AF-A0A1W9QNS2-F1
#
_entry.id   AF-A0A1W9QNS2-F1
#
_cell.length_a   1.000
_cell.length_b   1.000
_cell.length_c   1.000
_cell.angle_alpha   90.00
_cell.angle_beta   90.00
_cell.angle_gamma   90.00
#
_symmetry.space_group_name_H-M   'P 1'
#
loop_
_entity.id
_entity.type
_entity.pdbx_description
1 polymer ?
#
loop_
_entity_poly.entity_id
_entity_poly.type
_entity_poly.pdbx_seq_one_letter_code
_entity_poly.pdbx_strand_id
1 'polypeptide(L)'
;MIFSFIIKNIKTIIDGLIVAALIVAFSLWDPFGFFNSTPKLKDTPVSLRSIRDIGELITAEYYGEVIESLKESMIYNFDSVQLNDEAEDLFIDLISSIGFLKEYNDSIRKKLFSFKSRVKKKNIDRKFAKHFPEIVSDYLYNSILTSVAEVKTISENAEIENEVLWYLFNIPDLENYFETNSEVTQVLNKINKVYIAHRTDSLDKEKIKKQIVYVGRGWVKAGMNFKNFNEKNFWYNKERQIIYFRDFDPQILNYDINPWFIPEKKIKGFELIVATGKIKNPLEESTKVKIRCKEKLRTQAIEAGILEQAKENARESLKHLFSVLLDTEIEDVIFTRNKYDYVYKEVARDSVVNRDEAIMLDILIKHDCIVIDTAWYDDFKIQLSNLTGFIDKLKKLKAFPGELLFNKTTALSAGMFDDSVFSYNEFVVFDSLLMHLNICNNSKFSFNIKKQLFEYYYTPNSDFNKIYDYL
;
A
#
# COMPACT_ATOMS: atom_id res chain seq x y z
N MET A 1 28.97 53.16 -72.82
CA MET A 1 29.54 52.83 -71.49
C MET A 1 28.73 51.76 -70.74
N ILE A 2 27.40 51.84 -70.67
CA ILE A 2 26.58 50.83 -69.96
C ILE A 2 26.72 49.43 -70.60
N PHE A 3 26.74 49.36 -71.94
CA PHE A 3 26.85 48.09 -72.66
C PHE A 3 28.18 47.35 -72.44
N SER A 4 29.30 48.08 -72.35
CA SER A 4 30.61 47.47 -72.06
C SER A 4 30.72 46.98 -70.61
N PHE A 5 30.00 47.61 -69.67
CA PHE A 5 29.93 47.17 -68.28
C PHE A 5 29.11 45.88 -68.13
N ILE A 6 28.00 45.77 -68.87
CA ILE A 6 27.17 44.55 -68.89
C ILE A 6 27.93 43.38 -69.52
N ILE A 7 28.64 43.60 -70.64
CA ILE A 7 29.43 42.54 -71.30
C ILE A 7 30.59 42.08 -70.39
N LYS A 8 31.25 42.99 -69.67
CA LYS A 8 32.38 42.64 -68.80
C LYS A 8 31.97 41.83 -67.57
N ASN A 9 30.74 42.02 -67.09
CA ASN A 9 30.21 41.36 -65.89
C ASN A 9 29.16 40.29 -66.20
N ILE A 10 28.98 39.92 -67.47
CA ILE A 10 27.92 39.00 -67.90
C ILE A 10 28.03 37.64 -67.22
N LYS A 11 29.27 37.18 -66.95
CA LYS A 11 29.52 35.94 -66.21
C LYS A 11 28.96 36.01 -64.79
N THR A 12 29.24 37.09 -64.06
CA THR A 12 28.75 37.29 -62.70
C THR A 12 27.23 37.42 -62.64
N ILE A 13 26.63 38.05 -63.65
CA ILE A 13 25.18 38.18 -63.78
C ILE A 13 24.54 36.81 -64.05
N ILE A 14 25.14 36.01 -64.94
CA ILE A 14 24.69 34.65 -65.24
C ILE A 14 24.83 33.74 -64.02
N ASP A 15 25.96 33.79 -63.30
CA ASP A 15 26.18 33.01 -62.08
C ASP A 15 25.13 33.37 -61.01
N GLY A 16 24.83 34.66 -60.84
CA GLY A 16 23.77 35.13 -59.95
C GLY A 16 22.37 34.66 -60.36
N LEU A 17 22.06 34.67 -61.65
CA LEU A 17 20.79 34.14 -62.19
C LEU A 17 20.68 32.63 -62.00
N ILE A 18 21.76 31.87 -62.15
CA ILE A 18 21.78 30.41 -61.93
C ILE A 18 21.54 30.09 -60.46
N VAL A 19 22.17 30.81 -59.53
CA VAL A 19 21.93 30.63 -58.09
C VAL A 19 20.49 30.99 -57.74
N ALA A 20 19.96 32.09 -58.26
CA ALA A 20 18.56 32.46 -58.06
C ALA A 20 17.59 31.41 -58.63
N ALA A 21 17.86 30.90 -59.82
CA ALA A 21 17.07 29.84 -60.44
C ALA A 21 17.14 28.52 -59.66
N LEU A 22 18.30 28.17 -59.09
CA LEU A 22 18.46 27.02 -58.20
C LEU A 22 17.66 27.19 -56.91
N ILE A 23 17.71 28.38 -56.28
CA ILE A 23 16.92 28.66 -55.07
C ILE A 23 15.42 28.53 -55.37
N VAL A 24 14.94 29.08 -56.48
CA VAL A 24 13.54 28.97 -56.89
C VAL A 24 13.17 27.52 -57.23
N ALA A 25 14.04 26.79 -57.93
CA ALA A 25 13.83 25.39 -58.28
C ALA A 25 13.78 24.50 -57.03
N PHE A 26 14.67 24.69 -56.05
CA PHE A 26 14.65 23.98 -54.76
C PHE A 26 13.49 24.40 -53.86
N SER A 27 12.99 25.63 -54.00
CA SER A 27 11.79 26.10 -53.29
C SER A 27 10.50 25.51 -53.87
N LEU A 28 10.44 25.27 -55.20
CA LEU A 28 9.25 24.71 -55.87
C LEU A 28 9.27 23.18 -55.92
N TRP A 29 10.46 22.58 -56.00
CA TRP A 29 10.70 21.15 -55.96
C TRP A 29 11.62 20.86 -54.79
N ASP A 30 11.02 20.45 -53.66
CA ASP A 30 11.70 20.13 -52.41
C ASP A 30 11.87 18.60 -52.29
N PRO A 31 12.87 17.98 -52.94
CA PRO A 31 13.07 16.53 -52.91
C PRO A 31 13.48 16.00 -51.53
N PHE A 32 13.85 16.90 -50.59
CA PHE A 32 14.31 16.55 -49.25
C PHE A 32 13.30 16.87 -48.13
N GLY A 33 12.21 17.59 -48.43
CA GLY A 33 11.18 17.93 -47.46
C GLY A 33 11.59 19.01 -46.45
N PHE A 34 12.57 19.86 -46.76
CA PHE A 34 13.07 20.91 -45.86
C PHE A 34 12.12 22.13 -45.74
N PHE A 35 11.30 22.40 -46.74
CA PHE A 35 10.52 23.64 -46.85
C PHE A 35 9.01 23.41 -46.87
N ASN A 36 8.55 22.19 -47.12
CA ASN A 36 7.14 21.79 -47.01
C ASN A 36 6.81 21.00 -45.73
N SER A 37 7.40 21.37 -44.60
CA SER A 37 6.80 21.05 -43.30
C SER A 37 5.54 21.91 -43.14
N THR A 38 4.47 21.54 -43.86
CA THR A 38 3.12 21.87 -43.41
C THR A 38 3.07 21.53 -41.92
N PRO A 39 2.74 22.48 -41.02
CA PRO A 39 2.43 22.12 -39.66
C PRO A 39 1.12 21.33 -39.72
N LYS A 40 1.25 20.05 -40.07
CA LYS A 40 0.25 19.07 -39.75
C LYS A 40 0.23 19.07 -38.23
N LEU A 41 -0.75 19.74 -37.65
CA LEU A 41 -1.33 19.32 -36.39
C LEU A 41 -1.50 17.80 -36.55
N LYS A 42 -0.58 17.06 -35.94
CA LYS A 42 -0.67 15.61 -35.91
C LYS A 42 -1.98 15.35 -35.18
N ASP A 43 -2.94 14.79 -35.90
CA ASP A 43 -4.01 14.02 -35.28
C ASP A 43 -3.38 13.20 -34.15
N THR A 44 -4.03 13.22 -33.01
CA THR A 44 -3.52 12.79 -31.71
C THR A 44 -3.71 11.27 -31.53
N PRO A 45 -2.83 10.41 -32.09
CA PRO A 45 -2.49 9.13 -31.45
C PRO A 45 -1.03 9.03 -30.97
N VAL A 46 -0.22 10.08 -31.15
CA VAL A 46 1.23 10.03 -30.87
C VAL A 46 1.56 10.21 -29.38
N SER A 47 0.73 10.91 -28.60
CA SER A 47 1.01 11.14 -27.18
C SER A 47 0.97 9.86 -26.33
N LEU A 48 0.25 8.83 -26.78
CA LEU A 48 0.21 7.54 -26.07
C LEU A 48 1.34 6.60 -26.47
N ARG A 49 1.79 6.67 -27.73
CA ARG A 49 2.89 5.83 -28.22
C ARG A 49 4.22 6.18 -27.54
N SER A 50 4.53 7.46 -27.37
CA SER A 50 5.80 7.89 -26.76
C SER A 50 5.97 7.46 -25.30
N ILE A 51 4.88 7.38 -24.53
CA ILE A 51 4.91 6.93 -23.13
C ILE A 51 4.92 5.40 -23.04
N ARG A 52 4.19 4.74 -23.94
CA ARG A 52 4.20 3.28 -24.05
C ARG A 52 5.58 2.74 -24.41
N ASP A 53 6.33 3.46 -25.24
CA ASP A 53 7.70 3.09 -25.63
C ASP A 53 8.73 3.30 -24.49
N ILE A 54 8.45 4.18 -23.52
CA ILE A 54 9.30 4.38 -22.34
C ILE A 54 9.26 3.13 -21.45
N GLY A 55 8.12 2.44 -21.35
CA GLY A 55 7.94 1.18 -20.61
C GLY A 55 8.12 1.30 -19.10
N GLU A 56 9.30 1.73 -18.65
CA GLU A 56 9.68 2.01 -17.28
C GLU A 56 10.45 3.34 -17.22
N LEU A 57 9.96 4.29 -16.42
CA LEU A 57 10.61 5.57 -16.18
C LEU A 57 11.30 5.52 -14.81
N ILE A 58 12.61 5.27 -14.80
CA ILE A 58 13.43 5.31 -13.58
C ILE A 58 13.67 6.77 -13.20
N THR A 59 13.25 7.17 -12.01
CA THR A 59 13.31 8.56 -11.54
C THR A 59 14.00 8.73 -10.20
N ALA A 60 14.26 7.66 -9.45
CA ALA A 60 15.05 7.71 -8.23
C ALA A 60 16.00 6.52 -8.13
N GLU A 61 17.17 6.77 -7.55
CA GLU A 61 18.17 5.75 -7.23
C GLU A 61 18.62 5.92 -5.79
N TYR A 62 18.61 4.83 -5.04
CA TYR A 62 19.16 4.75 -3.69
C TYR A 62 20.42 3.89 -3.71
N TYR A 63 21.48 4.35 -3.06
CA TYR A 63 22.73 3.60 -2.90
C TYR A 63 22.93 3.30 -1.42
N GLY A 64 23.12 2.02 -1.08
CA GLY A 64 23.22 1.59 0.31
C GLY A 64 24.23 0.46 0.52
N GLU A 65 24.59 0.28 1.78
CA GLU A 65 25.41 -0.83 2.27
C GLU A 65 24.60 -1.63 3.29
N VAL A 66 24.57 -2.94 3.10
CA VAL A 66 23.85 -3.89 3.93
C VAL A 66 24.79 -4.99 4.39
N ILE A 67 24.61 -5.41 5.64
CA ILE A 67 25.35 -6.52 6.24
C ILE A 67 24.33 -7.59 6.61
N GLU A 68 24.58 -8.82 6.21
CA GLU A 68 23.74 -9.96 6.55
C GLU A 68 24.62 -11.17 6.88
N SER A 69 24.28 -11.88 7.95
CA SER A 69 24.94 -13.13 8.31
C SER A 69 24.14 -14.34 7.87
N LEU A 70 24.83 -15.46 7.66
CA LEU A 70 24.17 -16.74 7.40
C LEU A 70 23.20 -17.11 8.54
N LYS A 71 23.56 -16.79 9.79
CA LYS A 71 22.71 -17.00 10.97
C LYS A 71 21.38 -16.25 10.82
N GLU A 72 21.42 -14.95 10.59
CA GLU A 72 20.23 -14.12 10.40
C GLU A 72 19.41 -14.60 9.20
N SER A 73 20.06 -14.92 8.07
CA SER A 73 19.37 -15.43 6.88
C SER A 73 18.62 -16.75 7.11
N MET A 74 19.09 -17.61 8.02
CA MET A 74 18.43 -18.87 8.37
C MET A 74 17.26 -18.67 9.33
N ILE A 75 17.31 -17.64 10.19
CA ILE A 75 16.22 -17.27 11.10
C ILE A 75 15.07 -16.64 10.28
N TYR A 76 15.41 -15.79 9.30
CA TYR A 76 14.44 -15.08 8.45
C TYR A 76 13.76 -15.94 7.36
N ASN A 77 14.16 -17.20 7.18
CA ASN A 77 13.56 -18.10 6.18
C ASN A 77 12.18 -18.66 6.57
N PHE A 78 11.67 -18.31 7.75
CA PHE A 78 10.25 -18.44 8.06
C PHE A 78 9.65 -17.05 7.91
N ASP A 79 8.78 -16.87 6.91
CA ASP A 79 7.98 -15.65 6.82
C ASP A 79 7.21 -15.52 8.13
N SER A 80 7.30 -14.38 8.81
CA SER A 80 6.54 -14.15 10.04
C SER A 80 5.03 -14.30 9.80
N VAL A 81 4.58 -14.06 8.56
CA VAL A 81 3.20 -14.32 8.14
C VAL A 81 2.94 -15.82 8.12
N GLN A 82 3.73 -16.60 7.40
CA GLN A 82 3.54 -18.06 7.34
C GLN A 82 3.65 -18.73 8.72
N LEU A 83 4.58 -18.27 9.55
CA LEU A 83 4.74 -18.77 10.91
C LEU A 83 3.54 -18.41 11.80
N ASN A 84 2.97 -17.21 11.63
CA ASN A 84 1.74 -16.82 12.31
C ASN A 84 0.56 -17.68 11.85
N ASP A 85 0.43 -17.92 10.55
CA ASP A 85 -0.65 -18.74 9.99
C ASP A 85 -0.54 -20.19 10.53
N GLU A 86 0.64 -20.81 10.48
CA GLU A 86 0.89 -22.16 11.03
C GLU A 86 0.65 -22.20 12.55
N ALA A 87 1.05 -21.16 13.28
CA ALA A 87 0.83 -21.07 14.71
C ALA A 87 -0.65 -20.84 15.07
N GLU A 88 -1.37 -20.07 14.27
CA GLU A 88 -2.80 -19.81 14.42
C GLU A 88 -3.62 -21.08 14.16
N ASP A 89 -3.34 -21.77 13.06
CA ASP A 89 -3.96 -23.06 12.73
C ASP A 89 -3.76 -24.07 13.86
N LEU A 90 -2.51 -24.25 14.31
CA LEU A 90 -2.20 -25.18 15.41
C LEU A 90 -2.84 -24.74 16.74
N PHE A 91 -2.94 -23.44 16.99
CA PHE A 91 -3.61 -22.92 18.19
C PHE A 91 -5.12 -23.21 18.16
N ILE A 92 -5.77 -23.00 17.02
CA ILE A 92 -7.19 -23.32 16.80
C ILE A 92 -7.42 -24.82 16.98
N ASP A 93 -6.57 -25.67 16.39
CA ASP A 93 -6.63 -27.12 16.52
C ASP A 93 -6.46 -27.58 17.97
N LEU A 94 -5.52 -26.97 18.70
CA LEU A 94 -5.29 -27.23 20.12
C LEU A 94 -6.54 -26.90 20.96
N ILE A 95 -7.11 -25.71 20.80
CA ILE A 95 -8.29 -25.26 21.55
C ILE A 95 -9.51 -26.14 21.22
N SER A 96 -9.73 -26.41 19.93
CA SER A 96 -10.83 -27.26 19.45
C SER A 96 -10.71 -28.69 19.99
N SER A 97 -9.49 -29.24 20.03
CA SER A 97 -9.22 -30.59 20.57
C SER A 97 -9.47 -30.68 22.07
N ILE A 98 -9.17 -29.63 22.83
CA ILE A 98 -9.49 -29.54 24.26
C ILE A 98 -11.02 -29.43 24.44
N GLY A 99 -11.70 -28.61 23.64
CA GLY A 99 -13.16 -28.50 23.61
C GLY A 99 -13.83 -29.85 23.33
N PHE A 100 -13.40 -30.54 22.27
CA PHE A 100 -13.87 -31.87 21.92
C PHE A 100 -13.73 -32.87 23.08
N LEU A 101 -12.58 -32.88 23.78
CA LEU A 101 -12.39 -33.74 24.94
C LEU A 101 -13.25 -33.35 26.17
N LYS A 102 -13.68 -32.09 26.27
CA LYS A 102 -14.64 -31.64 27.30
C LYS A 102 -16.06 -32.09 27.00
N GLU A 103 -16.47 -32.00 25.74
CA GLU A 103 -17.82 -32.34 25.26
C GLU A 103 -18.05 -33.85 25.14
N TYR A 104 -16.99 -34.64 24.96
CA TYR A 104 -17.09 -36.08 24.84
C TYR A 104 -17.78 -36.69 26.08
N ASN A 105 -19.05 -37.05 25.88
CA ASN A 105 -20.02 -37.70 26.75
C ASN A 105 -19.51 -38.06 28.16
N ASP A 106 -20.19 -37.56 29.19
CA ASP A 106 -19.83 -37.65 30.61
C ASP A 106 -19.42 -39.08 31.09
N SER A 107 -19.91 -40.11 30.40
CA SER A 107 -19.55 -41.52 30.59
C SER A 107 -18.15 -41.91 30.06
N ILE A 108 -17.73 -41.38 28.91
CA ILE A 108 -16.40 -41.60 28.33
C ILE A 108 -15.39 -40.65 28.95
N ARG A 109 -15.78 -39.41 29.27
CA ARG A 109 -15.00 -38.54 30.16
C ARG A 109 -14.63 -39.27 31.45
N LYS A 110 -15.59 -39.94 32.11
CA LYS A 110 -15.37 -40.80 33.30
C LYS A 110 -14.54 -42.07 33.02
N LYS A 111 -14.40 -42.52 31.77
CA LYS A 111 -13.69 -43.77 31.40
C LYS A 111 -12.26 -43.50 30.93
N LEU A 112 -12.05 -42.48 30.08
CA LEU A 112 -10.75 -41.94 29.68
C LEU A 112 -10.07 -41.21 30.84
N PHE A 113 -10.86 -40.56 31.70
CA PHE A 113 -10.45 -39.91 32.93
C PHE A 113 -11.35 -40.40 34.07
N SER A 114 -11.02 -41.51 34.73
CA SER A 114 -11.73 -41.92 35.95
C SER A 114 -11.66 -40.83 37.05
N PHE A 115 -12.57 -39.86 36.96
CA PHE A 115 -12.74 -38.67 37.78
C PHE A 115 -13.31 -39.00 39.17
N LYS A 116 -13.11 -40.24 39.66
CA LYS A 116 -13.23 -40.53 41.10
C LYS A 116 -11.99 -40.09 41.88
N SER A 117 -10.90 -39.78 41.19
CA SER A 117 -9.75 -39.05 41.74
C SER A 117 -9.37 -37.93 40.78
N ARG A 118 -9.24 -36.70 41.30
CA ARG A 118 -8.82 -35.48 40.59
C ARG A 118 -7.80 -35.79 39.47
N VAL A 119 -7.97 -35.20 38.28
CA VAL A 119 -6.92 -35.22 37.24
C VAL A 119 -5.63 -34.75 37.88
N LYS A 120 -4.69 -35.68 38.06
CA LYS A 120 -3.35 -35.32 38.52
C LYS A 120 -2.67 -34.64 37.35
N LYS A 121 -2.24 -33.41 37.56
CA LYS A 121 -1.43 -32.56 36.67
C LYS A 121 -0.45 -33.34 35.78
N LYS A 122 0.21 -34.36 36.33
CA LYS A 122 1.21 -35.22 35.67
C LYS A 122 0.74 -36.16 34.54
N ASN A 123 -0.55 -36.26 34.24
CA ASN A 123 -1.07 -37.27 33.29
C ASN A 123 -1.77 -36.67 32.06
N ILE A 124 -1.91 -35.35 32.00
CA ILE A 124 -2.77 -34.71 31.00
C ILE A 124 -2.13 -34.73 29.62
N ASP A 125 -0.84 -34.43 29.52
CA ASP A 125 -0.08 -34.45 28.26
C ASP A 125 -0.11 -35.84 27.62
N ARG A 126 0.17 -36.89 28.40
CA ARG A 126 0.16 -38.27 27.88
C ARG A 126 -1.21 -38.67 27.31
N LYS A 127 -2.30 -38.18 27.91
CA LYS A 127 -3.65 -38.48 27.43
C LYS A 127 -3.99 -37.65 26.21
N PHE A 128 -3.60 -36.37 26.20
CA PHE A 128 -3.77 -35.49 25.06
C PHE A 128 -3.01 -36.04 23.84
N ALA A 129 -1.73 -36.36 24.00
CA ALA A 129 -0.87 -36.96 22.98
C ALA A 129 -1.39 -38.31 22.43
N LYS A 130 -2.10 -39.10 23.26
CA LYS A 130 -2.71 -40.35 22.81
C LYS A 130 -3.87 -40.12 21.82
N HIS A 131 -4.61 -39.03 21.98
CA HIS A 131 -5.78 -38.73 21.16
C HIS A 131 -5.47 -37.78 20.01
N PHE A 132 -4.47 -36.91 20.17
CA PHE A 132 -4.05 -35.91 19.17
C PHE A 132 -2.53 -35.97 18.97
N PRO A 133 -1.99 -37.08 18.46
CA PRO A 133 -0.55 -37.22 18.25
C PRO A 133 -0.01 -36.20 17.24
N GLU A 134 -0.82 -35.82 16.25
CA GLU A 134 -0.45 -34.87 15.20
C GLU A 134 -0.16 -33.48 15.79
N ILE A 135 -1.05 -32.97 16.65
CA ILE A 135 -0.89 -31.68 17.35
C ILE A 135 0.36 -31.70 18.25
N VAL A 136 0.57 -32.78 19.02
CA VAL A 136 1.72 -32.87 19.94
C VAL A 136 3.04 -33.06 19.21
N SER A 137 3.00 -33.65 18.01
CA SER A 137 4.19 -33.83 17.16
C SER A 137 4.61 -32.57 16.41
N ASP A 138 3.75 -31.54 16.40
CA ASP A 138 4.04 -30.29 15.74
C ASP A 138 5.19 -29.54 16.44
N TYR A 139 6.06 -28.93 15.65
CA TYR A 139 7.24 -28.25 16.14
C TYR A 139 6.91 -26.96 16.92
N LEU A 140 5.72 -26.37 16.71
CA LEU A 140 5.25 -25.18 17.40
C LEU A 140 4.50 -25.49 18.70
N TYR A 141 4.08 -26.74 18.92
CA TYR A 141 3.22 -27.13 20.05
C TYR A 141 3.71 -26.60 21.41
N ASN A 142 4.97 -26.84 21.76
CA ASN A 142 5.55 -26.39 23.03
C ASN A 142 5.68 -24.86 23.10
N SER A 143 5.93 -24.21 21.96
CA SER A 143 6.01 -22.74 21.87
C SER A 143 4.64 -22.10 22.11
N ILE A 144 3.57 -22.72 21.60
CA ILE A 144 2.18 -22.31 21.85
C ILE A 144 1.86 -22.45 23.33
N LEU A 145 2.09 -23.62 23.94
CA LEU A 145 1.79 -23.83 25.35
C LEU A 145 2.54 -22.84 26.26
N THR A 146 3.82 -22.61 25.98
CA THR A 146 4.63 -21.64 26.72
C THR A 146 4.07 -20.23 26.59
N SER A 147 3.71 -19.82 25.37
CA SER A 147 3.17 -18.48 25.11
C SER A 147 1.81 -18.27 25.80
N VAL A 148 0.95 -19.28 25.79
CA VAL A 148 -0.33 -19.26 26.52
C VAL A 148 -0.10 -19.14 28.04
N ALA A 149 0.87 -19.88 28.58
CA ALA A 149 1.24 -19.81 30.00
C ALA A 149 1.58 -18.38 30.41
N GLU A 150 2.44 -17.73 29.62
CA GLU A 150 2.91 -16.39 29.92
C GLU A 150 1.82 -15.33 29.77
N VAL A 151 0.98 -15.39 28.72
CA VAL A 151 -0.13 -14.43 28.53
C VAL A 151 -1.12 -14.53 29.69
N LYS A 152 -1.40 -15.75 30.16
CA LYS A 152 -2.34 -15.98 31.26
C LYS A 152 -1.66 -15.99 32.64
N THR A 153 -0.39 -15.56 32.73
CA THR A 153 0.38 -15.41 33.99
C THR A 153 0.47 -16.69 34.83
N ILE A 154 0.48 -17.85 34.17
CA ILE A 154 0.62 -19.16 34.82
C ILE A 154 2.12 -19.38 35.08
N SER A 155 2.63 -18.80 36.19
CA SER A 155 3.95 -19.02 36.83
C SER A 155 5.17 -19.33 35.94
N GLU A 156 6.17 -18.45 35.94
CA GLU A 156 7.48 -18.61 35.25
C GLU A 156 8.29 -19.87 35.67
N ASN A 157 7.98 -20.51 36.80
CA ASN A 157 8.72 -21.65 37.37
C ASN A 157 7.96 -23.00 37.35
N ALA A 158 6.86 -23.09 36.60
CA ALA A 158 6.04 -24.30 36.48
C ALA A 158 6.71 -25.39 35.62
N GLU A 159 6.35 -26.66 35.79
CA GLU A 159 6.56 -27.68 34.75
C GLU A 159 5.59 -27.34 33.58
N ILE A 160 5.99 -26.37 32.75
CA ILE A 160 5.12 -25.46 31.96
C ILE A 160 4.05 -26.20 31.15
N GLU A 161 4.42 -27.28 30.45
CA GLU A 161 3.53 -27.97 29.51
C GLU A 161 2.30 -28.61 30.19
N ASN A 162 2.53 -29.39 31.25
CA ASN A 162 1.47 -30.12 31.96
C ASN A 162 0.51 -29.18 32.72
N GLU A 163 1.00 -28.01 33.12
CA GLU A 163 0.23 -27.01 33.86
C GLU A 163 -0.72 -26.23 32.98
N VAL A 164 -0.24 -25.84 31.79
CA VAL A 164 -1.01 -25.08 30.82
C VAL A 164 -2.15 -25.91 30.27
N LEU A 165 -1.89 -27.14 29.83
CA LEU A 165 -2.96 -28.02 29.37
C LEU A 165 -3.98 -28.23 30.49
N TRP A 166 -3.53 -28.56 31.71
CA TRP A 166 -4.44 -28.72 32.84
C TRP A 166 -5.30 -27.49 33.09
N TYR A 167 -4.72 -26.30 33.01
CA TYR A 167 -5.45 -25.05 33.16
C TYR A 167 -6.50 -24.90 32.05
N LEU A 168 -6.12 -25.04 30.77
CA LEU A 168 -7.03 -24.94 29.63
C LEU A 168 -8.21 -25.93 29.74
N PHE A 169 -7.95 -27.14 30.23
CA PHE A 169 -8.97 -28.17 30.46
C PHE A 169 -9.98 -27.83 31.56
N ASN A 170 -9.65 -26.95 32.50
CA ASN A 170 -10.55 -26.60 33.61
C ASN A 170 -11.31 -25.29 33.38
N ILE A 171 -11.03 -24.57 32.29
CA ILE A 171 -11.80 -23.38 31.90
C ILE A 171 -13.23 -23.79 31.53
N PRO A 172 -14.28 -23.27 32.18
CA PRO A 172 -15.67 -23.68 31.93
C PRO A 172 -16.14 -23.40 30.49
N ASP A 173 -15.66 -22.30 29.91
CA ASP A 173 -16.05 -21.83 28.59
C ASP A 173 -14.78 -21.47 27.81
N LEU A 174 -14.23 -22.47 27.11
CA LEU A 174 -12.94 -22.32 26.43
C LEU A 174 -13.06 -21.51 25.14
N GLU A 175 -14.22 -21.60 24.47
CA GLU A 175 -14.48 -20.90 23.21
C GLU A 175 -14.54 -19.38 23.45
N ASN A 176 -15.18 -18.95 24.54
CA ASN A 176 -15.22 -17.54 24.94
C ASN A 176 -13.98 -17.10 25.75
N TYR A 177 -13.07 -18.02 26.10
CA TYR A 177 -11.92 -17.66 26.93
C TYR A 177 -10.91 -16.72 26.25
N PHE A 178 -10.89 -16.72 24.91
CA PHE A 178 -10.09 -15.83 24.08
C PHE A 178 -10.99 -14.79 23.38
N GLU A 179 -12.01 -14.31 24.09
CA GLU A 179 -13.09 -13.40 23.67
C GLU A 179 -12.65 -12.13 22.91
N THR A 180 -11.37 -11.77 22.93
CA THR A 180 -10.83 -10.65 22.15
C THR A 180 -9.73 -11.11 21.21
N ASN A 181 -9.82 -10.68 19.93
CA ASN A 181 -8.73 -10.82 18.95
C ASN A 181 -7.37 -10.34 19.50
N SER A 182 -7.39 -9.45 20.49
CA SER A 182 -6.19 -8.91 21.13
C SER A 182 -5.38 -9.95 21.92
N GLU A 183 -6.01 -10.91 22.60
CA GLU A 183 -5.30 -11.93 23.39
C GLU A 183 -4.70 -13.01 22.48
N VAL A 184 -5.44 -13.45 21.46
CA VAL A 184 -4.92 -14.36 20.43
C VAL A 184 -3.72 -13.72 19.74
N THR A 185 -3.84 -12.45 19.36
CA THR A 185 -2.73 -11.66 18.78
C THR A 185 -1.53 -11.60 19.73
N GLN A 186 -1.74 -11.47 21.04
CA GLN A 186 -0.65 -11.47 22.03
C GLN A 186 0.04 -12.84 22.13
N VAL A 187 -0.72 -13.94 22.11
CA VAL A 187 -0.18 -15.31 22.09
C VAL A 187 0.64 -15.52 20.82
N LEU A 188 0.10 -15.21 19.64
CA LEU A 188 0.79 -15.34 18.35
C LEU A 188 2.07 -14.48 18.28
N ASN A 189 2.00 -13.23 18.74
CA ASN A 189 3.17 -12.35 18.81
C ASN A 189 4.28 -12.89 19.73
N LYS A 190 3.91 -13.58 20.81
CA LYS A 190 4.87 -14.23 21.70
C LYS A 190 5.43 -15.51 21.10
N ILE A 191 4.63 -16.30 20.39
CA ILE A 191 5.09 -17.48 19.66
C ILE A 191 6.19 -17.10 18.68
N ASN A 192 6.03 -16.02 17.93
CA ASN A 192 7.11 -15.52 17.06
C ASN A 192 8.40 -15.25 17.84
N LYS A 193 8.32 -14.59 19.00
CA LYS A 193 9.50 -14.29 19.82
C LYS A 193 10.15 -15.55 20.39
N VAL A 194 9.36 -16.45 20.96
CA VAL A 194 9.82 -17.70 21.57
C VAL A 194 10.39 -18.64 20.51
N TYR A 195 9.72 -18.78 19.36
CA TYR A 195 10.19 -19.57 18.24
C TYR A 195 11.49 -19.01 17.68
N ILE A 196 11.59 -17.71 17.43
CA ILE A 196 12.82 -17.06 16.98
C ILE A 196 13.94 -17.31 18.01
N ALA A 197 13.68 -17.15 19.30
CA ALA A 197 14.67 -17.39 20.35
C ALA A 197 15.13 -18.87 20.38
N HIS A 198 14.21 -19.82 20.38
CA HIS A 198 14.51 -21.25 20.41
C HIS A 198 15.20 -21.74 19.13
N ARG A 199 14.78 -21.25 17.95
CA ARG A 199 15.50 -21.48 16.68
C ARG A 199 16.88 -20.88 16.72
N THR A 200 17.04 -19.67 17.26
CA THR A 200 18.35 -19.02 17.39
C THR A 200 19.26 -19.88 18.28
N ASP A 201 18.77 -20.35 19.42
CA ASP A 201 19.52 -21.19 20.37
C ASP A 201 19.86 -22.59 19.83
N SER A 202 18.95 -23.21 19.08
CA SER A 202 19.16 -24.53 18.48
C SER A 202 20.08 -24.46 17.25
N LEU A 203 19.94 -23.42 16.41
CA LEU A 203 20.90 -23.10 15.34
C LEU A 203 22.27 -22.75 15.94
N ASP A 204 22.31 -22.14 17.12
CA ASP A 204 23.55 -21.74 17.78
C ASP A 204 24.41 -22.94 18.19
N LYS A 205 23.81 -24.06 18.60
CA LYS A 205 24.59 -25.22 19.09
C LYS A 205 25.22 -26.07 17.98
N GLU A 206 24.62 -26.17 16.79
CA GLU A 206 25.17 -26.99 15.70
C GLU A 206 25.80 -26.19 14.53
N LYS A 207 25.41 -24.92 14.32
CA LYS A 207 25.82 -24.14 13.13
C LYS A 207 26.67 -22.88 13.42
N ILE A 208 26.87 -22.45 14.68
CA ILE A 208 27.83 -21.36 15.03
C ILE A 208 29.24 -21.62 14.54
N LYS A 209 29.62 -22.89 14.30
CA LYS A 209 30.95 -23.21 13.76
C LYS A 209 31.19 -22.70 12.33
N LYS A 210 30.18 -22.14 11.65
CA LYS A 210 30.26 -21.68 10.24
C LYS A 210 29.53 -20.35 10.05
N GLN A 211 30.22 -19.24 10.25
CA GLN A 211 29.65 -17.91 10.08
C GLN A 211 30.16 -17.28 8.78
N ILE A 212 29.30 -17.24 7.76
CA ILE A 212 29.47 -16.36 6.61
C ILE A 212 28.77 -15.04 6.96
N VAL A 213 29.48 -13.94 6.80
CA VAL A 213 28.93 -12.60 6.79
C VAL A 213 29.12 -12.03 5.39
N TYR A 214 28.05 -11.48 4.82
CA TYR A 214 28.06 -10.82 3.52
C TYR A 214 27.82 -9.33 3.72
N VAL A 215 28.77 -8.52 3.28
CA VAL A 215 28.63 -7.06 3.19
C VAL A 215 28.33 -6.73 1.74
N GLY A 216 27.09 -6.38 1.43
CA GLY A 216 26.66 -6.01 0.08
C GLY A 216 26.52 -4.51 -0.08
N ARG A 217 27.10 -3.94 -1.12
CA ARG A 217 26.92 -2.55 -1.54
C ARG A 217 26.20 -2.52 -2.87
N GLY A 218 25.07 -1.85 -2.93
CA GLY A 218 24.18 -1.96 -4.07
C GLY A 218 23.42 -0.69 -4.34
N TRP A 219 22.50 -0.82 -5.29
CA TRP A 219 21.57 0.22 -5.64
C TRP A 219 20.15 -0.33 -5.72
N VAL A 220 19.19 0.55 -5.51
CA VAL A 220 17.76 0.32 -5.71
C VAL A 220 17.27 1.42 -6.65
N LYS A 221 16.61 1.04 -7.73
CA LYS A 221 16.03 1.95 -8.72
C LYS A 221 14.52 1.91 -8.59
N ALA A 222 13.92 3.09 -8.39
CA ALA A 222 12.49 3.27 -8.32
C ALA A 222 12.00 4.20 -9.43
N GLY A 223 10.74 4.05 -9.81
CA GLY A 223 10.18 4.79 -10.91
C GLY A 223 8.74 4.42 -11.21
N MET A 224 8.25 4.85 -12.38
CA MET A 224 6.91 4.54 -12.87
C MET A 224 6.97 3.42 -13.92
N ASN A 225 6.08 2.44 -13.82
CA ASN A 225 5.94 1.38 -14.83
C ASN A 225 4.74 1.68 -15.73
N PHE A 226 5.01 2.03 -16.98
CA PHE A 226 4.03 2.39 -17.99
C PHE A 226 3.68 1.22 -18.94
N LYS A 227 4.04 -0.04 -18.62
CA LYS A 227 3.74 -1.20 -19.49
C LYS A 227 2.25 -1.35 -19.81
N ASN A 228 1.38 -1.01 -18.87
CA ASN A 228 -0.08 -1.08 -19.02
C ASN A 228 -0.72 0.26 -19.43
N PHE A 229 0.10 1.23 -19.85
CA PHE A 229 -0.38 2.56 -20.21
C PHE A 229 -1.30 2.54 -21.43
N ASN A 230 -2.47 3.15 -21.25
CA ASN A 230 -3.51 3.29 -22.27
C ASN A 230 -4.31 4.58 -22.02
N GLU A 231 -5.24 4.89 -22.92
CA GLU A 231 -6.06 6.11 -22.89
C GLU A 231 -6.89 6.28 -21.62
N LYS A 232 -7.35 5.19 -20.99
CA LYS A 232 -8.16 5.27 -19.77
C LYS A 232 -7.34 5.77 -18.57
N ASN A 233 -6.04 5.50 -18.60
CA ASN A 233 -5.11 5.88 -17.54
C ASN A 233 -4.49 7.27 -17.72
N PHE A 234 -4.93 8.03 -18.74
CA PHE A 234 -4.39 9.34 -19.05
C PHE A 234 -5.53 10.35 -19.27
N TRP A 235 -5.46 11.49 -18.60
CA TRP A 235 -6.40 12.58 -18.85
C TRP A 235 -5.68 13.93 -18.80
N TYR A 236 -5.92 14.76 -19.80
CA TYR A 236 -5.36 16.11 -19.88
C TYR A 236 -6.46 17.15 -19.72
N ASN A 237 -6.40 17.93 -18.64
CA ASN A 237 -7.28 19.07 -18.43
C ASN A 237 -6.65 20.31 -19.07
N LYS A 238 -7.12 20.67 -20.27
CA LYS A 238 -6.62 21.81 -21.04
C LYS A 238 -6.88 23.16 -20.37
N GLU A 239 -7.97 23.32 -19.61
CA GLU A 239 -8.29 24.59 -18.95
C GLU A 239 -7.29 24.92 -17.85
N ARG A 240 -6.86 23.90 -17.11
CA ARG A 240 -5.90 24.03 -16.00
C ARG A 240 -4.47 23.70 -16.39
N GLN A 241 -4.22 23.23 -17.62
CA GLN A 241 -2.92 22.72 -18.03
C GLN A 241 -2.38 21.61 -17.08
N ILE A 242 -3.26 20.74 -16.59
CA ILE A 242 -2.91 19.65 -15.66
C ILE A 242 -3.08 18.29 -16.33
N ILE A 243 -2.09 17.42 -16.15
CA ILE A 243 -2.11 16.04 -16.65
C ILE A 243 -2.31 15.07 -15.49
N TYR A 244 -3.22 14.12 -15.67
CA TYR A 244 -3.53 13.08 -14.72
C TYR A 244 -3.12 11.72 -15.26
N PHE A 245 -2.31 11.01 -14.48
CA PHE A 245 -1.98 9.61 -14.65
C PHE A 245 -2.74 8.78 -13.62
N ARG A 246 -3.59 7.87 -14.10
CA ARG A 246 -4.45 7.04 -13.25
C ARG A 246 -3.86 5.65 -13.06
N ASP A 247 -3.93 5.14 -11.84
CA ASP A 247 -3.45 3.79 -11.50
C ASP A 247 -1.95 3.58 -11.76
N PHE A 248 -1.18 4.66 -11.68
CA PHE A 248 0.28 4.63 -11.72
C PHE A 248 0.85 5.03 -10.37
N ASP A 249 1.33 4.02 -9.64
CA ASP A 249 2.09 4.23 -8.42
C ASP A 249 3.58 3.98 -8.66
N PRO A 250 4.45 4.72 -7.95
CA PRO A 250 5.88 4.45 -7.97
C PRO A 250 6.13 3.03 -7.45
N GLN A 251 7.06 2.32 -8.09
CA GLN A 251 7.47 1.00 -7.66
C GLN A 251 8.98 0.84 -7.74
N ILE A 252 9.50 -0.15 -7.01
CA ILE A 252 10.87 -0.59 -7.18
C ILE A 252 10.94 -1.38 -8.50
N LEU A 253 11.62 -0.80 -9.49
CA LEU A 253 11.75 -1.40 -10.82
C LEU A 253 12.88 -2.43 -10.84
N ASN A 254 13.98 -2.14 -10.13
CA ASN A 254 15.14 -3.02 -10.06
C ASN A 254 15.98 -2.74 -8.81
N TYR A 255 16.70 -3.75 -8.32
CA TYR A 255 17.66 -3.61 -7.23
C TYR A 255 18.70 -4.73 -7.30
N ASP A 256 19.96 -4.38 -7.07
CA ASP A 256 21.04 -5.36 -7.08
C ASP A 256 22.21 -4.94 -6.19
N ILE A 257 23.01 -5.93 -5.79
CA ILE A 257 24.33 -5.72 -5.18
C ILE A 257 25.35 -5.64 -6.30
N ASN A 258 26.20 -4.61 -6.25
CA ASN A 258 27.23 -4.42 -7.26
C ASN A 258 28.21 -5.62 -7.23
N PRO A 259 28.35 -6.37 -8.34
CA PRO A 259 29.28 -7.50 -8.39
C PRO A 259 30.74 -7.04 -8.52
N TRP A 260 30.98 -5.77 -8.85
CA TRP A 260 32.30 -5.23 -9.17
C TRP A 260 32.81 -4.24 -8.11
N PHE A 261 34.05 -3.84 -8.27
CA PHE A 261 34.65 -2.75 -7.51
C PHE A 261 34.01 -1.41 -7.91
N ILE A 262 33.68 -0.56 -6.94
CA ILE A 262 33.18 0.81 -7.16
C ILE A 262 34.40 1.74 -7.23
N PRO A 263 34.87 2.14 -8.43
CA PRO A 263 36.17 2.80 -8.59
C PRO A 263 36.27 4.14 -7.88
N GLU A 264 35.18 4.92 -7.87
CA GLU A 264 35.13 6.28 -7.31
C GLU A 264 35.40 6.27 -5.80
N LYS A 265 34.94 5.22 -5.12
CA LYS A 265 35.08 5.04 -3.67
C LYS A 265 36.24 4.13 -3.29
N LYS A 266 36.89 3.48 -4.26
CA LYS A 266 37.94 2.47 -4.06
C LYS A 266 37.51 1.33 -3.11
N ILE A 267 36.25 0.90 -3.17
CA ILE A 267 35.70 -0.18 -2.33
C ILE A 267 35.10 -1.31 -3.18
N LYS A 268 35.12 -2.54 -2.67
CA LYS A 268 34.47 -3.68 -3.30
C LYS A 268 32.95 -3.55 -3.21
N GLY A 269 32.24 -3.88 -4.29
CA GLY A 269 30.77 -3.91 -4.31
C GLY A 269 30.17 -4.98 -3.39
N PHE A 270 30.92 -6.03 -3.07
CA PHE A 270 30.59 -6.90 -1.94
C PHE A 270 31.83 -7.48 -1.27
N GLU A 271 31.68 -7.93 -0.03
CA GLU A 271 32.71 -8.61 0.73
C GLU A 271 32.11 -9.81 1.47
N LEU A 272 32.74 -10.97 1.30
CA LEU A 272 32.38 -12.20 1.99
C LEU A 272 33.41 -12.45 3.11
N ILE A 273 32.97 -12.38 4.35
CA ILE A 273 33.80 -12.61 5.52
C ILE A 273 33.41 -13.97 6.10
N VAL A 274 34.36 -14.91 6.13
CA VAL A 274 34.18 -16.21 6.80
C VAL A 274 34.78 -16.08 8.19
N ALA A 275 33.94 -15.90 9.20
CA ALA A 275 34.42 -15.67 10.57
C ALA A 275 34.94 -16.95 11.23
N THR A 276 34.33 -18.12 10.96
CA THR A 276 34.76 -19.41 11.54
C THR A 276 34.40 -20.62 10.66
N GLY A 277 35.26 -21.64 10.67
CA GLY A 277 35.02 -23.00 10.15
C GLY A 277 35.04 -23.23 8.63
N LYS A 278 35.04 -24.50 8.23
CA LYS A 278 34.95 -24.93 6.83
C LYS A 278 33.49 -25.04 6.39
N ILE A 279 33.05 -24.17 5.49
CA ILE A 279 31.73 -24.26 4.87
C ILE A 279 31.69 -25.46 3.90
N LYS A 280 30.63 -26.28 3.97
CA LYS A 280 30.49 -27.46 3.09
C LYS A 280 30.15 -27.02 1.66
N ASN A 281 29.19 -26.10 1.50
CA ASN A 281 28.72 -25.58 0.22
C ASN A 281 28.77 -24.03 0.19
N PRO A 282 29.95 -23.40 0.02
CA PRO A 282 30.09 -21.94 0.12
C PRO A 282 29.22 -21.17 -0.88
N LEU A 283 29.05 -21.71 -2.09
CA LEU A 283 28.30 -21.07 -3.16
C LEU A 283 26.80 -20.99 -2.82
N GLU A 284 26.21 -22.11 -2.38
CA GLU A 284 24.78 -22.18 -2.06
C GLU A 284 24.45 -21.30 -0.84
N GLU A 285 25.26 -21.40 0.22
CA GLU A 285 25.06 -20.60 1.43
C GLU A 285 25.25 -19.11 1.16
N SER A 286 26.30 -18.71 0.41
CA SER A 286 26.50 -17.29 0.05
C SER A 286 25.39 -16.74 -0.86
N THR A 287 24.79 -17.56 -1.72
CA THR A 287 23.63 -17.16 -2.53
C THR A 287 22.43 -16.82 -1.67
N LYS A 288 22.15 -17.62 -0.62
CA LYS A 288 21.06 -17.35 0.33
C LYS A 288 21.28 -16.02 1.07
N VAL A 289 22.49 -15.79 1.56
CA VAL A 289 22.83 -14.53 2.24
C VAL A 289 22.74 -13.34 1.28
N LYS A 290 23.21 -13.50 0.03
CA LYS A 290 23.13 -12.44 -0.99
C LYS A 290 21.69 -12.04 -1.31
N ILE A 291 20.76 -13.00 -1.47
CA ILE A 291 19.34 -12.71 -1.70
C ILE A 291 18.79 -11.86 -0.54
N ARG A 292 19.11 -12.23 0.70
CA ARG A 292 18.68 -11.47 1.89
C ARG A 292 19.29 -10.07 1.95
N CYS A 293 20.56 -9.90 1.59
CA CYS A 293 21.13 -8.56 1.43
C CYS A 293 20.33 -7.71 0.44
N LYS A 294 19.93 -8.28 -0.72
CA LYS A 294 19.13 -7.53 -1.70
C LYS A 294 17.80 -7.07 -1.12
N GLU A 295 17.08 -7.95 -0.42
CA GLU A 295 15.81 -7.57 0.24
C GLU A 295 16.02 -6.53 1.34
N LYS A 296 17.04 -6.67 2.17
CA LYS A 296 17.39 -5.68 3.20
C LYS A 296 17.69 -4.31 2.59
N LEU A 297 18.40 -4.29 1.46
CA LEU A 297 18.72 -3.07 0.74
C LEU A 297 17.45 -2.42 0.16
N ARG A 298 16.54 -3.24 -0.38
CA ARG A 298 15.22 -2.80 -0.84
C ARG A 298 14.40 -2.20 0.29
N THR A 299 14.34 -2.85 1.45
CA THR A 299 13.63 -2.35 2.64
C THR A 299 14.20 -1.02 3.11
N GLN A 300 15.54 -0.91 3.24
CA GLN A 300 16.21 0.34 3.60
C GLN A 300 15.89 1.48 2.61
N ALA A 301 15.82 1.18 1.30
CA ALA A 301 15.46 2.17 0.30
C ALA A 301 13.99 2.63 0.43
N ILE A 302 13.07 1.70 0.73
CA ILE A 302 11.66 2.03 0.97
C ILE A 302 11.53 2.90 2.23
N GLU A 303 12.20 2.53 3.32
CA GLU A 303 12.24 3.31 4.57
C GLU A 303 12.85 4.70 4.36
N ALA A 304 13.83 4.82 3.46
CA ALA A 304 14.42 6.09 3.06
C ALA A 304 13.51 6.94 2.14
N GLY A 305 12.31 6.47 1.79
CA GLY A 305 11.35 7.23 1.01
C GLY A 305 11.61 7.25 -0.50
N ILE A 306 12.34 6.25 -1.05
CA ILE A 306 12.68 6.22 -2.49
C ILE A 306 11.45 6.28 -3.41
N LEU A 307 10.30 5.74 -2.98
CA LEU A 307 9.07 5.73 -3.77
C LEU A 307 8.45 7.13 -3.89
N GLU A 308 8.43 7.91 -2.81
CA GLU A 308 7.96 9.29 -2.83
C GLU A 308 8.89 10.18 -3.65
N GLN A 309 10.20 9.97 -3.51
CA GLN A 309 11.19 10.65 -4.35
C GLN A 309 11.02 10.30 -5.84
N ALA A 310 10.78 9.03 -6.16
CA ALA A 310 10.51 8.58 -7.52
C ALA A 310 9.25 9.24 -8.09
N LYS A 311 8.20 9.39 -7.27
CA LYS A 311 6.95 10.04 -7.64
C LYS A 311 7.14 11.52 -7.96
N GLU A 312 7.85 12.24 -7.11
CA GLU A 312 8.11 13.67 -7.31
C GLU A 312 9.01 13.92 -8.53
N ASN A 313 10.10 13.15 -8.65
CA ASN A 313 10.99 13.25 -9.80
C ASN A 313 10.27 12.88 -11.10
N ALA A 314 9.34 11.91 -11.08
CA ALA A 314 8.52 11.56 -12.24
C ALA A 314 7.56 12.68 -12.61
N ARG A 315 6.93 13.32 -11.62
CA ARG A 315 6.03 14.47 -11.81
C ARG A 315 6.74 15.62 -12.52
N GLU A 316 7.90 16.04 -12.02
CA GLU A 316 8.69 17.11 -12.65
C GLU A 316 9.21 16.72 -14.04
N SER A 317 9.72 15.50 -14.20
CA SER A 317 10.24 15.01 -15.50
C SER A 317 9.13 14.98 -16.57
N LEU A 318 7.94 14.49 -16.21
CA LEU A 318 6.80 14.44 -17.12
C LEU A 318 6.24 15.83 -17.38
N LYS A 319 6.18 16.71 -16.37
CA LYS A 319 5.75 18.11 -16.53
C LYS A 319 6.59 18.81 -17.61
N HIS A 320 7.91 18.69 -17.52
CA HIS A 320 8.82 19.23 -18.54
C HIS A 320 8.63 18.56 -19.91
N LEU A 321 8.54 17.23 -19.95
CA LEU A 321 8.34 16.49 -21.20
C LEU A 321 7.07 16.95 -21.93
N PHE A 322 5.94 17.01 -21.24
CA PHE A 322 4.68 17.40 -21.86
C PHE A 322 4.62 18.88 -22.20
N SER A 323 5.29 19.74 -21.43
CA SER A 323 5.38 21.16 -21.79
C SER A 323 6.06 21.35 -23.14
N VAL A 324 7.14 20.59 -23.40
CA VAL A 324 7.81 20.59 -24.71
C VAL A 324 6.95 19.95 -25.79
N LEU A 325 6.24 18.87 -25.49
CA LEU A 325 5.42 18.15 -26.49
C LEU A 325 4.17 18.93 -26.93
N LEU A 326 3.58 19.70 -26.02
CA LEU A 326 2.32 20.42 -26.27
C LEU A 326 2.56 21.88 -26.68
N ASP A 327 3.80 22.37 -26.62
CA ASP A 327 4.15 23.78 -26.82
C ASP A 327 3.33 24.72 -25.91
N THR A 328 2.98 24.23 -24.72
CA THR A 328 2.25 24.94 -23.68
C THR A 328 2.83 24.60 -22.32
N GLU A 329 2.93 25.56 -21.42
CA GLU A 329 3.40 25.30 -20.06
C GLU A 329 2.38 24.43 -19.31
N ILE A 330 2.79 23.24 -18.90
CA ILE A 330 1.99 22.34 -18.06
C ILE A 330 2.16 22.79 -16.63
N GLU A 331 1.05 23.13 -15.96
CA GLU A 331 1.06 23.56 -14.56
C GLU A 331 1.47 22.41 -13.66
N ASP A 332 0.90 21.21 -13.90
CA ASP A 332 1.14 20.06 -13.04
C ASP A 332 0.92 18.68 -13.69
N VAL A 333 1.58 17.66 -13.11
CA VAL A 333 1.36 16.24 -13.37
C VAL A 333 0.97 15.54 -12.07
N ILE A 334 -0.18 14.86 -12.08
CA ILE A 334 -0.77 14.23 -10.89
C ILE A 334 -0.91 12.74 -11.11
N PHE A 335 -0.30 11.96 -10.22
CA PHE A 335 -0.50 10.51 -10.13
C PHE A 335 -1.53 10.18 -9.05
N THR A 336 -2.64 9.56 -9.46
CA THR A 336 -3.76 9.24 -8.57
C THR A 336 -4.39 7.89 -8.91
N ARG A 337 -4.98 7.21 -7.93
CA ARG A 337 -5.73 5.96 -8.18
C ARG A 337 -7.19 6.23 -8.56
N ASN A 338 -7.74 7.31 -8.05
CA ASN A 338 -9.12 7.69 -8.30
C ASN A 338 -9.28 9.22 -8.29
N LYS A 339 -10.47 9.68 -8.69
CA LYS A 339 -10.82 11.11 -8.71
C LYS A 339 -10.63 11.78 -7.35
N TYR A 340 -10.98 11.07 -6.28
CA TYR A 340 -11.13 11.63 -4.96
C TYR A 340 -9.83 11.75 -4.17
N ASP A 341 -8.80 10.97 -4.50
CA ASP A 341 -7.50 11.05 -3.83
C ASP A 341 -6.85 12.43 -4.00
N TYR A 342 -7.01 13.07 -5.17
CA TYR A 342 -6.53 14.44 -5.39
C TYR A 342 -7.31 15.44 -4.53
N VAL A 343 -8.65 15.36 -4.55
CA VAL A 343 -9.52 16.23 -3.76
C VAL A 343 -9.21 16.08 -2.27
N TYR A 344 -9.01 14.85 -1.81
CA TYR A 344 -8.62 14.57 -0.43
C TYR A 344 -7.28 15.20 -0.06
N LYS A 345 -6.27 15.11 -0.93
CA LYS A 345 -4.95 15.71 -0.67
C LYS A 345 -5.01 17.23 -0.51
N GLU A 346 -5.81 17.89 -1.35
CA GLU A 346 -5.96 19.35 -1.25
C GLU A 346 -6.69 19.74 0.04
N VAL A 347 -7.82 19.09 0.36
CA VAL A 347 -8.60 19.35 1.59
C VAL A 347 -7.84 18.94 2.86
N ALA A 348 -7.03 17.88 2.81
CA ALA A 348 -6.29 17.40 3.98
C ALA A 348 -4.99 18.18 4.25
N ARG A 349 -4.63 19.16 3.41
CA ARG A 349 -3.34 19.88 3.49
C ARG A 349 -3.16 20.60 4.83
N ASP A 350 -4.21 21.23 5.34
CA ASP A 350 -4.22 21.92 6.65
C ASP A 350 -4.88 21.09 7.76
N SER A 351 -5.30 19.85 7.45
CA SER A 351 -6.03 18.94 8.34
C SER A 351 -7.38 19.46 8.87
N VAL A 352 -7.87 20.58 8.35
CA VAL A 352 -9.09 21.25 8.81
C VAL A 352 -9.96 21.61 7.62
N VAL A 353 -11.09 20.93 7.49
CA VAL A 353 -12.06 21.26 6.44
C VAL A 353 -12.72 22.60 6.76
N ASN A 354 -12.45 23.59 5.93
CA ASN A 354 -13.07 24.91 6.04
C ASN A 354 -14.47 24.95 5.38
N ARG A 355 -15.16 26.10 5.48
CA ARG A 355 -16.53 26.24 4.98
C ARG A 355 -16.62 26.07 3.45
N ASP A 356 -15.72 26.71 2.71
CA ASP A 356 -15.72 26.66 1.25
C ASP A 356 -15.45 25.24 0.75
N GLU A 357 -14.52 24.55 1.40
CA GLU A 357 -14.26 23.12 1.16
C GLU A 357 -15.48 22.27 1.52
N ALA A 358 -16.14 22.51 2.66
CA ALA A 358 -17.33 21.77 3.05
C ALA A 358 -18.47 21.92 2.02
N ILE A 359 -18.68 23.12 1.49
CA ILE A 359 -19.67 23.40 0.43
C ILE A 359 -19.26 22.68 -0.86
N MET A 360 -18.00 22.79 -1.27
CA MET A 360 -17.47 22.13 -2.46
C MET A 360 -17.61 20.59 -2.37
N LEU A 361 -17.30 20.03 -1.20
CA LEU A 361 -17.44 18.60 -0.91
C LEU A 361 -18.90 18.15 -0.93
N ASP A 362 -19.83 18.92 -0.37
CA ASP A 362 -21.26 18.59 -0.40
C ASP A 362 -21.81 18.57 -1.83
N ILE A 363 -21.43 19.56 -2.66
CA ILE A 363 -21.79 19.61 -4.08
C ILE A 363 -21.21 18.40 -4.82
N LEU A 364 -19.92 18.12 -4.63
CA LEU A 364 -19.22 17.01 -5.26
C LEU A 364 -19.85 15.66 -4.89
N ILE A 365 -20.09 15.43 -3.59
CA ILE A 365 -20.68 14.18 -3.10
C ILE A 365 -22.10 14.02 -3.63
N LYS A 366 -22.94 15.06 -3.58
CA LYS A 366 -24.32 14.98 -4.09
C LYS A 366 -24.36 14.69 -5.58
N HIS A 367 -23.51 15.36 -6.35
CA HIS A 367 -23.42 15.16 -7.80
C HIS A 367 -22.96 13.73 -8.12
N ASP A 368 -21.85 13.30 -7.53
CA ASP A 368 -21.23 12.00 -7.82
C ASP A 368 -21.98 10.80 -7.20
N CYS A 369 -22.91 11.03 -6.27
CA CYS A 369 -23.85 10.02 -5.79
C CYS A 369 -24.99 9.72 -6.78
N ILE A 370 -25.19 10.55 -7.81
CA ILE A 370 -26.32 10.46 -8.74
C ILE A 370 -25.85 10.27 -10.18
N VAL A 371 -24.76 10.95 -10.57
CA VAL A 371 -24.26 10.99 -11.94
C VAL A 371 -22.90 10.33 -12.00
N ILE A 372 -22.73 9.39 -12.94
CA ILE A 372 -21.42 8.81 -13.23
C ILE A 372 -20.52 9.87 -13.88
N ASP A 373 -19.34 10.07 -13.31
CA ASP A 373 -18.29 10.87 -13.91
C ASP A 373 -17.56 10.01 -14.95
N THR A 374 -18.08 10.02 -16.18
CA THR A 374 -17.53 9.25 -17.31
C THR A 374 -16.11 9.67 -17.67
N ALA A 375 -15.62 10.82 -17.19
CA ALA A 375 -14.22 11.15 -17.36
C ALA A 375 -13.35 10.22 -16.53
N TRP A 376 -13.80 9.76 -15.35
CA TRP A 376 -13.04 8.99 -14.38
C TRP A 376 -13.45 7.51 -14.25
N TYR A 377 -14.71 7.19 -14.52
CA TYR A 377 -15.27 5.87 -14.23
C TYR A 377 -16.08 5.33 -15.40
N ASP A 378 -15.86 4.05 -15.70
CA ASP A 378 -16.67 3.28 -16.65
C ASP A 378 -17.87 2.59 -15.96
N ASP A 379 -17.84 2.46 -14.63
CA ASP A 379 -18.87 1.80 -13.82
C ASP A 379 -19.22 2.65 -12.59
N PHE A 380 -20.51 2.91 -12.42
CA PHE A 380 -21.05 3.69 -11.32
C PHE A 380 -20.82 3.01 -9.96
N LYS A 381 -20.78 1.67 -9.89
CA LYS A 381 -20.47 0.95 -8.64
C LYS A 381 -19.05 1.22 -8.17
N ILE A 382 -18.10 1.27 -9.09
CA ILE A 382 -16.69 1.59 -8.79
C ILE A 382 -16.58 3.03 -8.26
N GLN A 383 -17.28 3.98 -8.91
CA GLN A 383 -17.35 5.36 -8.45
C GLN A 383 -17.90 5.46 -7.02
N LEU A 384 -19.04 4.82 -6.73
CA LEU A 384 -19.64 4.83 -5.39
C LEU A 384 -18.73 4.20 -4.34
N SER A 385 -18.02 3.11 -4.68
CA SER A 385 -17.06 2.48 -3.77
C SER A 385 -15.90 3.44 -3.44
N ASN A 386 -15.32 4.08 -4.44
CA ASN A 386 -14.25 5.07 -4.25
C ASN A 386 -14.74 6.30 -3.48
N LEU A 387 -15.97 6.77 -3.76
CA LEU A 387 -16.59 7.90 -3.07
C LEU A 387 -16.84 7.57 -1.59
N THR A 388 -17.27 6.35 -1.29
CA THR A 388 -17.46 5.87 0.10
C THR A 388 -16.13 5.87 0.84
N GLY A 389 -15.09 5.31 0.23
CA GLY A 389 -13.73 5.33 0.81
C GLY A 389 -13.19 6.74 1.02
N PHE A 390 -13.49 7.67 0.11
CA PHE A 390 -13.17 9.09 0.25
C PHE A 390 -13.90 9.74 1.44
N ILE A 391 -15.20 9.52 1.58
CA ILE A 391 -16.00 10.02 2.71
C ILE A 391 -15.44 9.50 4.03
N ASP A 392 -15.03 8.23 4.10
CA ASP A 392 -14.43 7.66 5.30
C ASP A 392 -13.06 8.26 5.64
N LYS A 393 -12.29 8.69 4.63
CA LYS A 393 -11.06 9.47 4.85
C LYS A 393 -11.38 10.88 5.37
N LEU A 394 -12.38 11.56 4.80
CA LEU A 394 -12.81 12.89 5.24
C LEU A 394 -13.29 12.91 6.68
N LYS A 395 -13.98 11.85 7.14
CA LYS A 395 -14.45 11.71 8.54
C LYS A 395 -13.32 11.78 9.59
N LYS A 396 -12.07 11.62 9.16
CA LYS A 396 -10.88 11.68 10.04
C LYS A 396 -10.29 13.08 10.15
N LEU A 397 -10.71 14.02 9.30
CA LEU A 397 -10.26 15.42 9.33
C LEU A 397 -11.04 16.21 10.39
N LYS A 398 -10.49 17.33 10.87
CA LYS A 398 -11.21 18.27 11.73
C LYS A 398 -12.09 19.19 10.89
N ALA A 399 -13.16 19.75 11.45
CA ALA A 399 -14.00 20.75 10.80
C ALA A 399 -13.88 22.11 11.50
N PHE A 400 -13.74 23.18 10.73
CA PHE A 400 -13.77 24.54 11.27
C PHE A 400 -15.21 25.02 11.52
N PRO A 401 -15.49 25.83 12.57
CA PRO A 401 -14.63 26.17 13.70
C PRO A 401 -14.70 25.09 14.80
N GLY A 402 -13.63 24.34 15.02
CA GLY A 402 -13.56 23.38 16.13
C GLY A 402 -12.54 22.27 15.97
N GLU A 403 -12.39 21.48 17.03
CA GLU A 403 -11.62 20.22 17.01
C GLU A 403 -12.51 19.00 16.70
N LEU A 404 -13.76 19.23 16.28
CA LEU A 404 -14.70 18.16 15.96
C LEU A 404 -14.33 17.50 14.63
N LEU A 405 -14.52 16.19 14.56
CA LEU A 405 -14.32 15.43 13.33
C LEU A 405 -15.35 15.80 12.26
N PHE A 406 -14.89 15.96 11.03
CA PHE A 406 -15.70 16.35 9.89
C PHE A 406 -16.80 15.32 9.59
N ASN A 407 -18.04 15.78 9.55
CA ASN A 407 -19.19 15.03 9.10
C ASN A 407 -20.23 16.02 8.54
N LYS A 408 -21.34 15.50 8.02
CA LYS A 408 -22.41 16.33 7.43
C LYS A 408 -22.94 17.38 8.42
N THR A 409 -23.08 17.03 9.70
CA THR A 409 -23.57 17.96 10.73
C THR A 409 -22.55 19.06 11.01
N THR A 410 -21.27 18.73 11.13
CA THR A 410 -20.23 19.75 11.35
C THR A 410 -20.03 20.63 10.12
N ALA A 411 -20.16 20.08 8.91
CA ALA A 411 -20.15 20.83 7.67
C ALA A 411 -21.31 21.84 7.60
N LEU A 412 -22.52 21.42 7.99
CA LEU A 412 -23.68 22.29 8.04
C LEU A 412 -23.54 23.35 9.14
N SER A 413 -23.03 23.01 10.32
CA SER A 413 -22.80 23.98 11.38
C SER A 413 -21.72 24.99 11.01
N ALA A 414 -20.64 24.57 10.35
CA ALA A 414 -19.61 25.47 9.83
C ALA A 414 -20.21 26.52 8.87
N GLY A 415 -21.19 26.10 8.07
CA GLY A 415 -21.94 26.98 7.18
C GLY A 415 -22.68 28.12 7.88
N MET A 416 -23.12 27.88 9.13
CA MET A 416 -23.96 28.76 9.95
C MET A 416 -23.20 29.75 10.84
N PHE A 417 -21.86 29.63 10.94
CA PHE A 417 -21.04 30.52 11.79
C PHE A 417 -20.31 31.64 11.01
N ASP A 418 -20.70 31.87 9.75
CA ASP A 418 -19.94 32.69 8.78
C ASP A 418 -19.87 34.19 9.11
N ASP A 419 -20.92 34.75 9.69
CA ASP A 419 -21.03 36.16 10.04
C ASP A 419 -21.01 36.40 11.56
N SER A 420 -20.69 35.37 12.35
CA SER A 420 -20.80 35.37 13.82
C SER A 420 -22.21 35.66 14.35
N VAL A 421 -23.24 35.63 13.50
CA VAL A 421 -24.64 35.93 13.85
C VAL A 421 -25.54 34.82 13.32
N PHE A 422 -26.04 33.99 14.22
CA PHE A 422 -27.03 32.98 13.86
C PHE A 422 -28.30 33.64 13.32
N SER A 423 -28.56 33.56 12.01
CA SER A 423 -29.84 34.00 11.47
C SER A 423 -30.95 33.08 11.95
N TYR A 424 -32.19 33.57 11.99
CA TYR A 424 -33.34 32.76 12.41
C TYR A 424 -33.52 31.51 11.54
N ASN A 425 -33.25 31.61 10.23
CA ASN A 425 -33.36 30.46 9.33
C ASN A 425 -32.27 29.42 9.61
N GLU A 426 -31.04 29.84 9.89
CA GLU A 426 -29.95 28.95 10.30
C GLU A 426 -30.27 28.30 11.65
N PHE A 427 -30.85 29.06 12.59
CA PHE A 427 -31.32 28.55 13.88
C PHE A 427 -32.36 27.44 13.72
N VAL A 428 -33.37 27.65 12.87
CA VAL A 428 -34.42 26.65 12.63
C VAL A 428 -33.84 25.37 11.99
N VAL A 429 -32.89 25.50 11.06
CA VAL A 429 -32.23 24.33 10.43
C VAL A 429 -31.35 23.60 11.45
N PHE A 430 -30.60 24.33 12.26
CA PHE A 430 -29.75 23.78 13.32
C PHE A 430 -30.56 23.10 14.43
N ASP A 431 -31.64 23.73 14.88
CA ASP A 431 -32.55 23.21 15.91
C ASP A 431 -33.31 21.98 15.41
N SER A 432 -33.71 21.94 14.14
CA SER A 432 -34.29 20.75 13.51
C SER A 432 -33.29 19.59 13.45
N LEU A 433 -32.02 19.87 13.13
CA LEU A 433 -30.91 18.90 13.19
C LEU A 433 -30.66 18.42 14.62
N LEU A 434 -30.59 19.33 15.59
CA LEU A 434 -30.41 19.00 17.01
C LEU A 434 -31.59 18.23 17.57
N MET A 435 -32.83 18.53 17.18
CA MET A 435 -34.01 17.75 17.55
C MET A 435 -33.92 16.34 16.96
N HIS A 436 -33.53 16.19 15.70
CA HIS A 436 -33.29 14.87 15.10
C HIS A 436 -32.22 14.07 15.87
N LEU A 437 -31.16 14.73 16.33
CA LEU A 437 -30.07 14.12 17.10
C LEU A 437 -30.46 13.85 18.57
N ASN A 438 -31.28 14.69 19.20
CA ASN A 438 -31.73 14.56 20.59
C ASN A 438 -32.87 13.55 20.74
N ILE A 439 -33.73 13.40 19.73
CA ILE A 439 -34.71 12.29 19.66
C ILE A 439 -33.99 10.94 19.68
N CYS A 440 -32.73 10.87 19.24
CA CYS A 440 -31.89 9.67 19.26
C CYS A 440 -31.12 9.41 20.58
N ASN A 441 -31.29 10.23 21.63
CA ASN A 441 -30.43 10.20 22.83
C ASN A 441 -31.16 9.97 24.17
N ASN A 442 -32.38 9.41 24.18
CA ASN A 442 -33.00 8.95 25.41
C ASN A 442 -33.11 7.42 25.54
N SER A 443 -32.55 6.93 26.65
CA SER A 443 -32.52 5.56 27.21
C SER A 443 -31.53 4.55 26.59
N LYS A 444 -30.32 4.49 27.20
CA LYS A 444 -29.51 3.32 27.60
C LYS A 444 -29.45 2.00 26.76
N PHE A 445 -29.92 1.95 25.52
CA PHE A 445 -29.81 0.83 24.57
C PHE A 445 -28.81 1.18 23.44
N SER A 446 -27.62 1.60 23.87
CA SER A 446 -26.70 2.48 23.15
C SER A 446 -25.57 1.80 22.36
N PHE A 447 -25.77 0.67 21.68
CA PHE A 447 -24.64 0.12 20.92
C PHE A 447 -24.95 -0.54 19.57
N ASN A 448 -25.93 -1.44 19.46
CA ASN A 448 -26.19 -2.14 18.18
C ASN A 448 -27.02 -1.34 17.15
N ILE A 449 -27.92 -0.46 17.60
CA ILE A 449 -28.75 0.35 16.68
C ILE A 449 -27.98 1.58 16.18
N LYS A 450 -27.04 2.12 16.98
CA LYS A 450 -26.08 3.16 16.57
C LYS A 450 -25.08 2.67 15.52
N LYS A 451 -24.91 1.34 15.41
CA LYS A 451 -24.16 0.67 14.34
C LYS A 451 -24.99 0.50 13.05
N GLN A 452 -26.30 0.24 13.17
CA GLN A 452 -27.23 0.06 12.04
C GLN A 452 -27.70 1.37 11.39
N LEU A 453 -27.79 2.48 12.14
CA LEU A 453 -28.09 3.80 11.57
C LEU A 453 -26.88 4.43 10.85
N PHE A 454 -25.69 3.94 11.16
CA PHE A 454 -24.44 4.25 10.46
C PHE A 454 -24.35 3.50 9.10
N GLU A 455 -25.15 2.44 8.89
CA GLU A 455 -25.31 1.72 7.60
C GLU A 455 -26.35 2.35 6.65
N TYR A 456 -27.27 3.20 7.12
CA TYR A 456 -28.46 3.60 6.34
C TYR A 456 -28.37 4.98 5.64
N TYR A 457 -27.22 5.27 5.05
CA TYR A 457 -26.95 6.45 4.20
C TYR A 457 -27.62 6.38 2.80
N TYR A 458 -28.52 5.42 2.53
CA TYR A 458 -29.06 5.16 1.18
C TYR A 458 -30.57 5.33 1.09
N THR A 459 -31.01 6.43 0.45
CA THR A 459 -32.18 6.40 -0.44
C THR A 459 -31.80 7.11 -1.74
N PRO A 460 -31.79 6.40 -2.88
CA PRO A 460 -31.61 7.02 -4.19
C PRO A 460 -32.83 7.92 -4.48
N ASN A 461 -32.60 8.98 -5.24
CA ASN A 461 -33.67 9.77 -5.87
C ASN A 461 -34.70 8.83 -6.55
N SER A 462 -35.99 9.16 -6.49
CA SER A 462 -37.10 8.42 -7.12
C SER A 462 -36.93 8.13 -8.62
N ASP A 463 -36.01 8.83 -9.30
CA ASP A 463 -35.65 8.54 -10.69
C ASP A 463 -34.75 7.29 -10.87
N PHE A 464 -34.10 6.80 -9.80
CA PHE A 464 -33.22 5.63 -9.86
C PHE A 464 -34.00 4.30 -9.90
N ASN A 465 -35.19 4.25 -9.26
CA ASN A 465 -36.02 3.05 -9.24
C ASN A 465 -36.54 2.67 -10.64
N LYS A 466 -36.69 3.65 -11.54
CA LYS A 466 -37.11 3.37 -12.92
C LYS A 466 -36.03 2.68 -13.76
N ILE A 467 -34.77 2.78 -13.35
CA ILE A 467 -33.63 2.15 -14.05
C ILE A 467 -33.39 0.74 -13.51
N TYR A 468 -33.65 0.50 -12.22
CA TYR A 468 -33.49 -0.82 -11.61
C TYR A 468 -34.56 -1.82 -12.05
N ASP A 469 -35.78 -1.36 -12.36
CA ASP A 469 -36.84 -2.21 -12.91
C ASP A 469 -36.66 -2.54 -14.41
N TYR A 470 -35.61 -1.99 -15.05
CA TYR A 470 -35.30 -2.20 -16.48
C TYR A 470 -34.01 -2.99 -16.73
N LEU A 471 -33.26 -3.34 -15.67
CA LEU A 471 -32.08 -4.22 -15.69
C LEU A 471 -32.44 -5.57 -15.05
#